data_AF-A0A1H3YT54-F1
#
_entry.id   AF-A0A1H3YT54-F1
#
_cell.length_a   1.000
_cell.length_b   1.000
_cell.length_c   1.000
_cell.angle_alpha   90.00
_cell.angle_beta   90.00
_cell.angle_gamma   90.00
#
_symmetry.space_group_name_H-M   'P 1'
#
loop_
_entity.id
_entity.type
_entity.pdbx_description
1 polymer ?
#
loop_
_entity_poly.entity_id
_entity_poly.type
_entity_poly.pdbx_seq_one_letter_code
_entity_poly.pdbx_strand_id
1 'polypeptide(L)' 'MNKYADEKPVPSPCVSVCALGEGDICIACHRSGEEISRWGSMNNDEKRAVWALIRQREQGEML' A
#
# COMPACT_ATOMS: atom_id res chain seq x y z
N MET A 1 -7.69 21.60 -12.74
CA MET A 1 -8.48 21.16 -11.57
C MET A 1 -7.79 19.96 -10.93
N ASN A 2 -7.44 20.04 -9.64
CA ASN A 2 -6.96 18.87 -8.91
C ASN A 2 -8.16 17.96 -8.61
N LYS A 3 -8.17 16.74 -9.18
CA LYS A 3 -9.29 15.81 -9.07
C LYS A 3 -9.57 15.29 -7.64
N TYR A 4 -8.69 15.60 -6.68
CA TYR A 4 -8.72 15.09 -5.32
C TYR A 4 -9.08 16.13 -4.25
N ALA A 5 -9.46 17.35 -4.62
CA ALA A 5 -9.61 18.47 -3.67
C ALA A 5 -10.60 18.19 -2.51
N ASP A 6 -11.66 17.41 -2.77
CA ASP A 6 -12.70 17.08 -1.80
C ASP A 6 -12.73 15.59 -1.42
N GLU A 7 -11.79 14.78 -1.92
CA GLU A 7 -11.81 13.35 -1.67
C GLU A 7 -11.17 13.01 -0.32
N LYS A 8 -11.85 12.15 0.46
CA LYS A 8 -11.28 11.65 1.72
C LYS A 8 -9.97 10.88 1.46
N PRO A 9 -8.95 11.05 2.31
CA PRO A 9 -7.70 10.29 2.18
C PRO A 9 -7.95 8.78 2.28
N VAL A 10 -7.30 8.01 1.40
CA VAL A 10 -7.28 6.54 1.48
C VAL A 10 -6.52 6.11 2.76
N PRO A 11 -7.09 5.24 3.61
CA PRO A 11 -6.46 4.83 4.86
C PRO A 11 -5.18 4.03 4.61
N SER A 12 -4.23 4.18 5.53
CA SER A 12 -2.98 3.40 5.50
C SER A 12 -3.23 1.96 5.94
N PRO A 13 -2.66 0.95 5.23
CA PRO A 13 -2.71 -0.46 5.65
C PRO A 13 -1.71 -0.78 6.78
N CYS A 14 -0.94 0.21 7.26
CA CYS A 14 0.08 0.01 8.28
C CYS A 14 -0.53 -0.42 9.63
N VAL A 15 -0.02 -1.50 10.21
CA VAL A 15 -0.38 -1.99 11.55
C VAL A 15 0.69 -1.70 12.60
N SER A 16 1.57 -0.72 12.33
CA SER A 16 2.69 -0.31 13.21
C SER A 16 3.71 -1.42 13.51
N VAL A 17 3.76 -2.44 12.65
CA VAL A 17 4.81 -3.46 12.63
C VAL A 17 5.57 -3.34 11.32
N CYS A 18 6.89 -3.18 11.41
CA CYS A 18 7.77 -3.12 10.25
C CYS A 18 8.76 -4.28 10.30
N ALA A 19 8.48 -5.30 9.49
CA ALA A 19 9.36 -6.45 9.31
C ALA A 19 9.28 -6.85 7.83
N LEU A 20 10.34 -6.55 7.09
CA LEU A 20 10.45 -6.87 5.66
C LEU A 20 10.98 -8.30 5.52
N GLY A 21 10.26 -9.12 4.74
CA GLY A 21 10.62 -10.50 4.41
C GLY A 21 11.24 -10.61 3.03
N GLU A 22 11.06 -11.77 2.38
CA GLU A 22 11.47 -11.96 0.98
C GLU A 22 10.80 -10.95 0.04
N GLY A 23 11.55 -10.52 -0.98
CA GLY A 23 11.05 -9.58 -1.99
C GLY A 23 10.77 -8.16 -1.45
N ASP A 24 11.34 -7.80 -0.29
CA ASP A 24 11.15 -6.49 0.33
C ASP A 24 9.68 -6.19 0.69
N ILE A 25 8.90 -7.24 0.98
CA ILE A 25 7.49 -7.13 1.38
C ILE A 25 7.38 -7.19 2.90
N CYS A 26 6.65 -6.25 3.49
CA CYS A 26 6.36 -6.25 4.92
C CYS A 26 5.41 -7.40 5.28
N ILE A 27 5.82 -8.29 6.17
CA ILE A 27 5.05 -9.48 6.57
C ILE A 27 3.76 -9.15 7.33
N ALA A 28 3.57 -7.90 7.77
CA ALA A 28 2.43 -7.48 8.59
C ALA A 28 1.40 -6.66 7.81
N CYS A 29 1.85 -5.74 6.94
CA CYS A 29 0.95 -4.90 6.13
C CYS A 29 0.99 -5.20 4.63
N HIS A 30 1.82 -6.16 4.22
CA HIS A 30 1.99 -6.68 2.86
C HIS A 30 2.34 -5.62 1.80
N ARG A 31 2.78 -4.43 2.23
CA ARG A 31 3.38 -3.42 1.36
C ARG A 31 4.84 -3.73 1.07
N SER A 32 5.31 -3.36 -0.11
CA SER A 32 6.75 -3.32 -0.38
C SER A 32 7.44 -2.16 0.34
N GLY A 33 8.77 -2.22 0.52
CA GLY A 33 9.54 -1.11 1.07
C GLY A 33 9.43 0.17 0.22
N GLU A 34 9.30 0.05 -1.11
CA GLU A 34 9.03 1.18 -2.00
C GLU A 34 7.66 1.82 -1.71
N GLU A 35 6.61 1.00 -1.60
CA GLU A 35 5.26 1.47 -1.29
C GLU A 35 5.20 2.15 0.08
N ILE A 36 5.93 1.63 1.07
CA ILE A 36 6.07 2.25 2.39
C ILE A 36 6.70 3.63 2.28
N SER A 37 7.84 3.73 1.57
CA SER A 37 8.60 4.96 1.42
C SER A 37 7.84 6.05 0.66
N ARG A 38 7.04 5.65 -0.34
CA ARG A 38 6.29 6.57 -1.21
C ARG A 38 4.87 6.88 -0.72
N TRP A 39 4.34 6.17 0.27
CA TRP A 39 2.94 6.30 0.70
C TRP A 39 2.50 7.75 0.98
N GLY A 40 3.37 8.54 1.61
CA GLY A 40 3.07 9.93 1.97
C GLY A 40 2.88 10.85 0.76
N SER A 41 3.55 10.57 -0.36
CA SER A 41 3.47 11.36 -1.60
C SER A 41 2.47 10.80 -2.62
N MET A 42 1.96 9.58 -2.40
CA MET A 42 0.96 8.98 -3.28
C MET A 42 -0.39 9.70 -3.22
N ASN A 43 -0.99 9.87 -4.40
CA ASN A 43 -2.37 10.29 -4.55
C ASN A 43 -3.36 9.14 -4.23
N ASN A 44 -4.66 9.44 -4.19
CA ASN A 44 -5.65 8.45 -3.79
C ASN A 44 -5.76 7.27 -4.76
N ASP A 45 -5.60 7.48 -6.08
CA ASP A 45 -5.65 6.38 -7.03
C ASP A 45 -4.43 5.45 -6.88
N GLU A 46 -3.24 6.01 -6.66
CA GLU A 46 -2.02 5.24 -6.35
C GLU A 46 -2.21 4.44 -5.05
N LYS A 47 -2.76 5.06 -4.00
CA LYS A 47 -3.05 4.37 -2.73
C LYS A 47 -4.06 3.23 -2.90
N ARG A 48 -5.10 3.42 -3.72
CA ARG A 48 -6.07 2.36 -4.04
C ARG A 48 -5.41 1.22 -4.83
N ALA A 49 -4.47 1.52 -5.73
CA ALA A 49 -3.70 0.49 -6.44
C ALA A 49 -2.83 -0.34 -5.48
N VAL A 50 -2.17 0.29 -4.50
CA VAL A 50 -1.43 -0.42 -3.45
C VAL A 50 -2.34 -1.36 -2.65
N TRP A 51 -3.55 -0.92 -2.28
CA TRP A 51 -4.53 -1.78 -1.63
C TRP A 51 -4.94 -2.99 -2.49
N ALA A 52 -5.05 -2.83 -3.80
CA ALA A 52 -5.34 -3.94 -4.70
C ALA A 52 -4.19 -4.95 -4.73
N LEU A 53 -2.93 -4.47 -4.78
CA LEU A 53 -1.74 -5.33 -4.72
C LEU A 53 -1.63 -6.08 -3.38
N ILE A 54 -1.91 -5.41 -2.26
CA ILE A 54 -1.97 -6.03 -0.93
C ILE A 54 -2.94 -7.20 -0.94
N ARG A 55 -4.17 -7.00 -1.46
CA ARG A 55 -5.19 -8.06 -1.53
C ARG A 55 -4.72 -9.25 -2.38
N GLN A 56 -4.08 -8.99 -3.52
CA GLN A 56 -3.51 -10.05 -4.35
C GLN A 56 -2.44 -10.85 -3.61
N ARG A 57 -1.55 -10.16 -2.88
CA ARG A 57 -0.51 -10.79 -2.04
C ARG A 57 -1.12 -11.61 -0.90
N GLU A 58 -2.17 -11.10 -0.24
CA GLU A 58 -2.90 -11.80 0.82
C GLU A 58 -3.61 -13.07 0.33
N GLN A 59 -4.16 -13.02 -0.88
CA GLN A 59 -4.89 -14.14 -1.48
C GLN A 59 -3.97 -15.22 -2.07
N GLY A 60 -2.65 -14.97 -2.12
CA GLY A 60 -1.69 -15.90 -2.73
C GLY A 60 -1.86 -16.04 -4.25
N GLU A 61 -2.58 -15.12 -4.91
CA GLU A 61 -2.82 -15.11 -6.36
C GLU A 61 -1.58 -14.68 -7.18
N MET A 62 -0.39 -14.81 -6.59
CA MET A 62 0.90 -14.58 -7.24
C MET A 62 1.64 -15.92 -7.41
N LEU A 63 0.91 -16.94 -7.89
CA LEU A 63 1.43 -18.24 -8.32
C LEU A 63 1.15 -18.43 -9.82
#